data_AF-A0AAW4BH51-F1
#
_entry.id   AF-A0AAW4BH51-F1
#
_cell.length_a   1.000
_cell.length_b   1.000
_cell.length_c   1.000
_cell.angle_alpha   90.00
_cell.angle_beta   90.00
_cell.angle_gamma   90.00
#
_symmetry.space_group_name_H-M   'P 1'
#
loop_
_entity.id
_entity.type
_entity.pdbx_description
1 polymer ?
#
loop_
_entity_poly.entity_id
_entity_poly.type
_entity_poly.pdbx_seq_one_letter_code
_entity_poly.pdbx_strand_id
1 'polypeptide(L)'
;AELMRTWSVEPNHYYLSLQSSRWREMTSNQAYAEGGIQGAQSLLQNAKETLERSYLNGHPLLNKVILSQSIEVIENLDDETSLEQAKDIVVKRRGIPMLSHDEWEKKRIAGNAKTNPNGLTCNGQQDISDGKNTQRETNYAVGLSLPCAEFDMCYKCQSAKAVDDVEAVYKLISYIDVLKETIDMYPDAKSDIHKKIEQFEYTLDGASDDVFDGAIERFNTQGRHPRVSIDHALLS
;
A
#
# COMPACT_ATOMS: atom_id res chain seq x y z
N ALA A 1 -33.76 26.42 35.93
CA ALA A 1 -32.97 25.25 36.34
C ALA A 1 -33.60 24.47 37.51
N GLU A 2 -34.92 24.55 37.72
CA GLU A 2 -35.54 24.04 38.96
C GLU A 2 -36.53 22.87 38.75
N LEU A 3 -36.75 22.44 37.50
CA LEU A 3 -37.73 21.40 37.16
C LEU A 3 -37.20 19.95 37.17
N MET A 4 -35.89 19.73 37.40
CA MET A 4 -35.27 18.38 37.33
C MET A 4 -35.03 17.71 38.69
N ARG A 5 -35.50 18.25 39.81
CA ARG A 5 -35.20 17.69 41.15
C ARG A 5 -36.17 16.62 41.66
N THR A 6 -37.26 16.33 40.94
CA THR A 6 -38.33 15.44 41.44
C THR A 6 -38.47 14.10 40.71
N TRP A 7 -37.68 13.84 39.67
CA TRP A 7 -37.78 12.58 38.91
C TRP A 7 -36.53 11.73 39.14
N SER A 8 -36.73 10.48 39.59
CA SER A 8 -35.68 9.46 39.82
C SER A 8 -35.13 8.88 38.51
N VAL A 9 -34.79 9.73 37.55
CA VAL A 9 -34.19 9.33 36.28
C VAL A 9 -32.72 9.68 36.33
N GLU A 10 -31.86 8.66 36.47
CA GLU A 10 -30.41 8.84 36.44
C GLU A 10 -29.93 9.30 35.06
N PRO A 11 -28.84 10.09 34.99
CA PRO A 11 -28.11 10.29 33.74
C PRO A 11 -27.76 8.91 33.13
N ASN A 12 -28.17 8.68 31.88
CA ASN A 12 -28.13 7.41 31.10
C ASN A 12 -29.42 6.59 31.05
N HIS A 13 -30.49 6.98 31.76
CA HIS A 13 -31.82 6.48 31.46
C HIS A 13 -32.49 7.31 30.36
N TYR A 14 -33.19 6.65 29.43
CA TYR A 14 -33.97 7.25 28.34
C TYR A 14 -33.21 8.08 27.31
N TYR A 15 -31.97 7.72 26.96
CA TYR A 15 -31.21 8.35 25.86
C TYR A 15 -30.93 9.87 26.02
N LEU A 16 -31.19 10.42 27.21
CA LEU A 16 -31.06 11.85 27.52
C LEU A 16 -29.60 12.34 27.55
N SER A 17 -28.62 11.44 27.48
CA SER A 17 -27.17 11.71 27.55
C SER A 17 -26.37 11.20 26.35
N LEU A 18 -27.00 10.90 25.21
CA LEU A 18 -26.28 10.36 24.06
C LEU A 18 -25.32 11.40 23.45
N GLN A 19 -24.02 11.19 23.64
CA GLN A 19 -22.97 11.89 22.91
C GLN A 19 -22.99 11.49 21.42
N SER A 20 -22.53 12.39 20.56
CA SER A 20 -22.54 12.22 19.09
C SER A 20 -21.86 10.94 18.59
N SER A 21 -20.88 10.40 19.34
CA SER A 21 -20.22 9.13 19.04
C SER A 21 -21.16 7.92 19.15
N ARG A 22 -21.96 7.85 20.22
CA ARG A 22 -22.93 6.76 20.44
C ARG A 22 -24.11 6.82 19.46
N TRP A 23 -24.49 8.02 19.01
CA TRP A 23 -25.46 8.17 17.92
C TRP A 23 -24.93 7.57 16.61
N ARG A 24 -23.68 7.87 16.22
CA ARG A 24 -23.07 7.32 14.99
C ARG A 24 -22.93 5.80 15.03
N GLU A 25 -22.53 5.26 16.17
CA GLU A 25 -22.43 3.80 16.38
C GLU A 25 -23.81 3.13 16.27
N MET A 26 -24.85 3.71 16.87
CA MET A 26 -26.22 3.19 16.78
C MET A 26 -26.77 3.28 15.35
N THR A 27 -26.58 4.40 14.66
CA THR A 27 -27.03 4.57 13.27
C THR A 27 -26.29 3.64 12.31
N SER A 28 -24.99 3.39 12.56
CA SER A 28 -24.20 2.43 11.77
C SER A 28 -24.68 1.01 11.94
N ASN A 29 -24.91 0.57 13.18
CA ASN A 29 -25.41 -0.78 13.48
C ASN A 29 -26.82 -1.01 12.94
N GLN A 30 -27.68 0.00 13.02
CA GLN A 30 -29.06 -0.09 12.54
C GLN A 30 -29.13 -0.09 11.01
N ALA A 31 -28.33 0.74 10.33
CA ALA A 31 -28.28 0.75 8.86
C ALA A 31 -27.66 -0.52 8.27
N TYR A 32 -26.70 -1.15 8.96
CA TYR A 32 -26.18 -2.48 8.58
C TYR A 32 -27.26 -3.56 8.76
N ALA A 33 -27.96 -3.55 9.88
CA ALA A 33 -29.02 -4.51 10.18
C ALA A 33 -30.26 -4.41 9.25
N GLU A 34 -30.61 -3.20 8.80
CA GLU A 34 -31.79 -2.96 7.97
C GLU A 34 -31.49 -2.89 6.45
N GLY A 35 -30.28 -2.53 6.05
CA GLY A 35 -29.91 -2.28 4.65
C GLY A 35 -28.84 -3.20 4.05
N GLY A 36 -28.25 -4.11 4.84
CA GLY A 36 -27.16 -4.98 4.41
C GLY A 36 -25.98 -4.19 3.82
N ILE A 37 -25.24 -4.81 2.88
CA ILE A 37 -24.05 -4.22 2.23
C ILE A 37 -24.35 -2.87 1.56
N GLN A 38 -25.56 -2.67 1.00
CA GLN A 38 -25.95 -1.41 0.36
C GLN A 38 -26.19 -0.27 1.37
N GLY A 39 -26.73 -0.60 2.55
CA GLY A 39 -26.85 0.34 3.68
C GLY A 39 -25.47 0.75 4.22
N ALA A 40 -24.55 -0.21 4.32
CA ALA A 40 -23.16 0.05 4.66
C ALA A 40 -22.47 0.93 3.60
N GLN A 41 -22.67 0.67 2.30
CA GLN A 41 -22.15 1.47 1.18
C GLN A 41 -22.66 2.92 1.16
N SER A 42 -23.92 3.17 1.49
CA SER A 42 -24.46 4.54 1.59
C SER A 42 -23.92 5.30 2.80
N LEU A 43 -23.73 4.60 3.92
CA LEU A 43 -23.01 5.15 5.08
C LEU A 43 -21.54 5.42 4.77
N LEU A 44 -20.91 4.57 3.95
CA LEU A 44 -19.55 4.72 3.46
C LEU A 44 -19.37 5.95 2.58
N GLN A 45 -20.29 6.22 1.66
CA GLN A 45 -20.27 7.44 0.87
C GLN A 45 -20.42 8.69 1.76
N ASN A 46 -21.32 8.66 2.74
CA ASN A 46 -21.49 9.76 3.69
C ASN A 46 -20.26 9.94 4.60
N ALA A 47 -19.65 8.84 5.05
CA ALA A 47 -18.42 8.86 5.82
C ALA A 47 -17.25 9.38 4.98
N LYS A 48 -17.12 8.96 3.72
CA LYS A 48 -16.15 9.49 2.76
C LYS A 48 -16.29 10.99 2.57
N GLU A 49 -17.50 11.49 2.29
CA GLU A 49 -17.73 12.95 2.16
C GLU A 49 -17.41 13.70 3.46
N THR A 50 -17.74 13.11 4.62
CA THR A 50 -17.45 13.72 5.93
C THR A 50 -15.95 13.70 6.26
N LEU A 51 -15.24 12.64 5.90
CA LEU A 51 -13.80 12.48 6.07
C LEU A 51 -13.05 13.43 5.12
N GLU A 52 -13.41 13.46 3.83
CA GLU A 52 -12.87 14.42 2.85
C GLU A 52 -13.03 15.87 3.34
N ARG A 53 -14.16 16.20 3.97
CA ARG A 53 -14.43 17.53 4.52
C ARG A 53 -13.71 17.82 5.84
N SER A 54 -13.41 16.80 6.66
CA SER A 54 -12.79 16.96 7.99
C SER A 54 -11.26 16.88 7.96
N TYR A 55 -10.68 16.17 6.99
CA TYR A 55 -9.23 16.01 6.81
C TYR A 55 -8.59 17.13 5.96
N LEU A 56 -9.35 18.18 5.59
CA LEU A 56 -8.86 19.38 4.88
C LEU A 56 -7.68 20.11 5.56
N ASN A 57 -7.37 19.80 6.83
CA ASN A 57 -6.30 20.44 7.60
C ASN A 57 -5.02 19.59 7.77
N GLY A 58 -4.92 18.42 7.14
CA GLY A 58 -3.73 17.54 7.16
C GLY A 58 -2.91 17.54 5.87
N HIS A 59 -1.76 16.85 5.84
CA HIS A 59 -0.93 16.73 4.63
C HIS A 59 -1.75 16.07 3.50
N PRO A 60 -1.98 16.74 2.35
CA PRO A 60 -2.94 16.28 1.35
C PRO A 60 -2.65 14.88 0.77
N LEU A 61 -1.37 14.51 0.64
CA LEU A 61 -0.96 13.19 0.17
C LEU A 61 -1.29 12.10 1.20
N LEU A 62 -0.90 12.33 2.46
CA LEU A 62 -1.15 11.41 3.56
C LEU A 62 -2.65 11.16 3.77
N ASN A 63 -3.47 12.20 3.60
CA ASN A 63 -4.91 12.08 3.71
C ASN A 63 -5.52 11.23 2.59
N LYS A 64 -5.03 11.36 1.35
CA LYS A 64 -5.47 10.52 0.22
C LYS A 64 -5.10 9.07 0.44
N VAL A 65 -3.89 8.82 0.93
CA VAL A 65 -3.45 7.48 1.33
C VAL A 65 -4.42 6.94 2.36
N ILE A 66 -4.57 7.57 3.54
CA ILE A 66 -5.47 7.11 4.62
C ILE A 66 -6.91 6.84 4.13
N LEU A 67 -7.43 7.68 3.24
CA LEU A 67 -8.76 7.50 2.64
C LEU A 67 -8.82 6.26 1.75
N SER A 68 -7.89 6.10 0.81
CA SER A 68 -7.75 4.86 0.02
C SER A 68 -7.60 3.66 0.94
N GLN A 69 -6.86 3.86 2.04
CA GLN A 69 -6.59 2.83 3.01
C GLN A 69 -7.82 2.31 3.71
N SER A 70 -8.66 3.24 4.11
CA SER A 70 -9.92 2.96 4.79
C SER A 70 -10.94 2.34 3.84
N ILE A 71 -11.01 2.81 2.58
CA ILE A 71 -11.94 2.27 1.58
C ILE A 71 -11.65 0.79 1.32
N GLU A 72 -10.40 0.41 1.06
CA GLU A 72 -10.06 -1.00 0.82
C GLU A 72 -10.32 -1.88 2.05
N VAL A 73 -10.04 -1.40 3.28
CA VAL A 73 -10.35 -2.19 4.49
C VAL A 73 -11.83 -2.49 4.54
N ILE A 74 -12.65 -1.51 4.15
CA ILE A 74 -14.09 -1.64 4.20
C ILE A 74 -14.61 -2.51 3.04
N GLU A 75 -14.00 -2.45 1.86
CA GLU A 75 -14.31 -3.37 0.76
C GLU A 75 -14.00 -4.85 1.09
N ASN A 76 -13.07 -5.10 2.01
CA ASN A 76 -12.72 -6.43 2.48
C ASN A 76 -13.46 -6.82 3.77
N LEU A 77 -14.44 -6.04 4.22
CA LEU A 77 -15.37 -6.44 5.28
C LEU A 77 -16.54 -7.20 4.65
N ASP A 78 -16.76 -8.43 5.12
CA ASP A 78 -17.96 -9.23 4.84
C ASP A 78 -18.39 -9.97 6.12
N ASP A 79 -19.50 -10.73 6.05
CA ASP A 79 -20.06 -11.43 7.21
C ASP A 79 -19.11 -12.50 7.79
N GLU A 80 -18.10 -12.93 7.04
CA GLU A 80 -17.11 -13.94 7.47
C GLU A 80 -15.75 -13.32 7.87
N THR A 81 -15.52 -12.05 7.54
CA THR A 81 -14.22 -11.37 7.70
C THR A 81 -14.29 -10.30 8.79
N SER A 82 -13.59 -10.54 9.91
CA SER A 82 -13.46 -9.53 10.97
C SER A 82 -12.65 -8.32 10.52
N LEU A 83 -12.85 -7.17 11.19
CA LEU A 83 -12.09 -5.95 10.92
C LEU A 83 -10.57 -6.15 10.97
N GLU A 84 -10.07 -6.92 11.92
CA GLU A 84 -8.63 -7.20 12.01
C GLU A 84 -8.17 -8.09 10.86
N GLN A 85 -8.98 -9.04 10.39
CA GLN A 85 -8.68 -9.83 9.20
C GLN A 85 -8.73 -8.99 7.92
N ALA A 86 -9.70 -8.08 7.78
CA ALA A 86 -9.81 -7.16 6.65
C ALA A 86 -8.60 -6.20 6.59
N LYS A 87 -8.17 -5.67 7.74
CA LYS A 87 -6.90 -4.92 7.85
C LYS A 87 -5.70 -5.77 7.47
N ASP A 88 -5.62 -7.02 7.94
CA ASP A 88 -4.53 -7.93 7.61
C ASP A 88 -4.49 -8.25 6.11
N ILE A 89 -5.66 -8.44 5.49
CA ILE A 89 -5.80 -8.64 4.04
C ILE A 89 -5.30 -7.40 3.32
N VAL A 90 -5.75 -6.22 3.73
CA VAL A 90 -5.32 -4.97 3.11
C VAL A 90 -3.83 -4.73 3.32
N VAL A 91 -3.28 -4.97 4.49
CA VAL A 91 -1.83 -4.86 4.76
C VAL A 91 -1.04 -5.86 3.91
N LYS A 92 -1.49 -7.12 3.81
CA LYS A 92 -0.86 -8.14 2.95
C LYS A 92 -1.00 -7.84 1.46
N ARG A 93 -2.09 -7.16 1.08
CA ARG A 93 -2.39 -6.71 -0.28
C ARG A 93 -1.73 -5.38 -0.61
N ARG A 94 -1.30 -4.61 0.38
CA ARG A 94 -0.66 -3.31 0.19
C ARG A 94 0.83 -3.44 0.08
N GLY A 95 1.26 -3.47 -1.17
CA GLY A 95 2.56 -2.99 -1.60
C GLY A 95 3.75 -3.69 -0.97
N ILE A 96 4.91 -3.23 -1.36
CA ILE A 96 6.18 -3.69 -0.83
C ILE A 96 6.52 -2.78 0.36
N PRO A 97 6.71 -3.29 1.58
CA PRO A 97 7.00 -2.44 2.73
C PRO A 97 8.24 -1.57 2.49
N MET A 98 8.15 -0.28 2.77
CA MET A 98 9.24 0.66 2.56
C MET A 98 10.11 0.79 3.82
N LEU A 99 11.43 0.74 3.63
CA LEU A 99 12.39 1.06 4.67
C LEU A 99 12.58 2.57 4.73
N SER A 100 12.59 3.12 5.94
CA SER A 100 13.00 4.51 6.16
C SER A 100 14.46 4.73 5.75
N HIS A 101 14.83 5.98 5.48
CA HIS A 101 16.20 6.37 5.16
C HIS A 101 17.23 5.83 6.18
N ASP A 102 16.94 5.95 7.49
CA ASP A 102 17.84 5.48 8.55
C ASP A 102 18.00 3.96 8.59
N GLU A 103 16.92 3.22 8.38
CA GLU A 103 16.96 1.75 8.31
C GLU A 103 17.72 1.28 7.07
N TRP A 104 17.51 1.95 5.95
CA TRP A 104 18.22 1.69 4.71
C TRP A 104 19.72 1.97 4.86
N GLU A 105 20.09 3.11 5.43
CA GLU A 105 21.48 3.50 5.61
C GLU A 105 22.23 2.50 6.50
N LYS A 106 21.61 2.08 7.61
CA LYS A 106 22.16 1.02 8.47
C LYS A 106 22.39 -0.28 7.70
N LYS A 107 21.42 -0.73 6.90
CA LYS A 107 21.57 -1.94 6.08
C LYS A 107 22.64 -1.81 5.01
N ARG A 108 22.72 -0.65 4.37
CA ARG A 108 23.71 -0.34 3.33
C ARG A 108 25.12 -0.39 3.91
N ILE A 109 25.36 0.25 5.05
CA ILE A 109 26.67 0.26 5.72
C ILE A 109 27.01 -1.13 6.28
N ALA A 110 26.09 -1.78 7.00
CA ALA A 110 26.40 -3.02 7.71
C ALA A 110 26.52 -4.24 6.79
N GLY A 111 25.75 -4.26 5.69
CA GLY A 111 25.62 -5.44 4.83
C GLY A 111 26.02 -5.23 3.37
N ASN A 112 26.53 -4.05 2.99
CA ASN A 112 26.72 -3.66 1.58
C ASN A 112 25.42 -3.89 0.77
N ALA A 113 24.27 -3.61 1.39
CA ALA A 113 22.97 -3.83 0.78
C ALA A 113 22.82 -2.96 -0.47
N LYS A 114 22.21 -3.53 -1.52
CA LYS A 114 21.96 -2.84 -2.79
C LYS A 114 20.51 -3.01 -3.18
N THR A 115 19.98 -2.01 -3.88
CA THR A 115 18.71 -2.16 -4.58
C THR A 115 18.92 -2.90 -5.89
N ASN A 116 17.91 -3.65 -6.30
CA ASN A 116 17.82 -4.27 -7.62
C ASN A 116 17.56 -3.19 -8.70
N PRO A 117 17.55 -3.57 -10.00
CA PRO A 117 17.32 -2.62 -11.09
C PRO A 117 15.98 -1.85 -11.01
N ASN A 118 14.99 -2.37 -10.30
CA ASN A 118 13.67 -1.76 -10.11
C ASN A 118 13.59 -0.92 -8.81
N GLY A 119 14.71 -0.72 -8.11
CA GLY A 119 14.76 0.14 -6.91
C GLY A 119 14.38 -0.56 -5.60
N LEU A 120 14.28 -1.89 -5.57
CA LEU A 120 13.85 -2.64 -4.39
C LEU A 120 15.01 -3.42 -3.77
N THR A 121 15.03 -3.57 -2.45
CA THR A 121 16.01 -4.41 -1.74
C THR A 121 15.36 -5.68 -1.21
N CYS A 122 16.11 -6.79 -1.13
CA CYS A 122 15.65 -8.03 -0.50
C CYS A 122 16.82 -8.81 0.10
N ASN A 123 16.53 -9.95 0.73
CA ASN A 123 17.52 -10.90 1.25
C ASN A 123 18.08 -11.86 0.17
N GLY A 124 17.71 -11.67 -1.10
CA GLY A 124 18.11 -12.53 -2.22
C GLY A 124 17.37 -13.87 -2.32
N GLN A 125 16.40 -14.13 -1.43
CA GLN A 125 15.58 -15.33 -1.43
C GLN A 125 14.15 -15.00 -1.84
N GLN A 126 13.63 -15.73 -2.83
CA GLN A 126 12.23 -15.64 -3.23
C GLN A 126 11.32 -16.20 -2.14
N ASP A 127 10.34 -15.40 -1.73
CA ASP A 127 9.31 -15.76 -0.75
C ASP A 127 7.94 -15.31 -1.28
N ILE A 128 7.31 -16.16 -2.08
CA ILE A 128 6.01 -15.92 -2.72
C ILE A 128 5.04 -17.02 -2.27
N SER A 129 3.93 -16.62 -1.68
CA SER A 129 2.89 -17.53 -1.17
C SER A 129 1.94 -18.04 -2.27
N ASP A 130 1.68 -17.24 -3.31
CA ASP A 130 0.68 -17.48 -4.36
C ASP A 130 1.27 -17.68 -5.78
N GLY A 131 2.52 -18.17 -5.89
CA GLY A 131 3.23 -18.27 -7.16
C GLY A 131 4.28 -19.38 -7.23
N LYS A 132 4.90 -19.56 -8.40
CA LYS A 132 6.00 -20.52 -8.58
C LYS A 132 7.29 -19.92 -8.00
N ASN A 133 7.97 -20.67 -7.15
CA ASN A 133 9.26 -20.30 -6.58
C ASN A 133 10.39 -20.76 -7.52
N THR A 134 10.40 -20.23 -8.74
CA THR A 134 11.26 -20.66 -9.86
C THR A 134 12.74 -20.42 -9.61
N GLN A 135 13.12 -19.39 -8.83
CA GLN A 135 14.50 -19.24 -8.35
C GLN A 135 14.92 -20.45 -7.51
N ARG A 136 14.07 -20.87 -6.57
CA ARG A 136 14.36 -22.00 -5.67
C ARG A 136 14.46 -23.30 -6.45
N GLU A 137 13.56 -23.52 -7.41
CA GLU A 137 13.60 -24.67 -8.31
C GLU A 137 14.90 -24.70 -9.13
N THR A 138 15.32 -23.55 -9.67
CA THR A 138 16.58 -23.42 -10.43
C THR A 138 17.80 -23.69 -9.55
N ASN A 139 17.87 -23.07 -8.37
CA ASN A 139 18.97 -23.29 -7.43
C ASN A 139 19.07 -24.76 -7.01
N TYR A 140 17.93 -25.42 -6.79
CA TYR A 140 17.88 -26.85 -6.49
C TYR A 140 18.36 -27.70 -7.67
N ALA A 141 17.93 -27.41 -8.89
CA ALA A 141 18.31 -28.17 -10.09
C ALA A 141 19.80 -28.03 -10.45
N VAL A 142 20.38 -26.84 -10.27
CA VAL A 142 21.79 -26.58 -10.61
C VAL A 142 22.73 -26.87 -9.42
N GLY A 143 22.19 -27.05 -8.21
CA GLY A 143 22.98 -27.28 -6.99
C GLY A 143 23.82 -26.06 -6.58
N LEU A 144 23.46 -24.87 -7.06
CA LEU A 144 24.16 -23.60 -6.80
C LEU A 144 23.20 -22.60 -6.15
N SER A 145 23.72 -21.77 -5.26
CA SER A 145 22.96 -20.66 -4.68
C SER A 145 23.07 -19.42 -5.57
N LEU A 146 22.26 -19.35 -6.63
CA LEU A 146 22.21 -18.18 -7.51
C LEU A 146 21.36 -17.05 -6.89
N PRO A 147 21.78 -15.78 -7.09
CA PRO A 147 20.98 -14.63 -6.69
C PRO A 147 19.67 -14.56 -7.47
N CYS A 148 18.62 -14.00 -6.84
CA CYS A 148 17.32 -13.86 -7.48
C CYS A 148 17.39 -12.87 -8.64
N ALA A 149 16.86 -13.27 -9.81
CA ALA A 149 16.80 -12.44 -11.01
C ALA A 149 15.37 -12.11 -11.46
N GLU A 150 14.35 -12.58 -10.72
CA GLU A 150 12.93 -12.43 -11.05
C GLU A 150 12.38 -11.11 -10.49
N PHE A 151 13.01 -10.00 -10.88
CA PHE A 151 12.71 -8.68 -10.34
C PHE A 151 11.30 -8.18 -10.68
N ASP A 152 10.69 -8.77 -11.70
CA ASP A 152 9.33 -8.48 -12.12
C ASP A 152 8.29 -9.14 -11.18
N MET A 153 8.70 -10.12 -10.37
CA MET A 153 7.88 -10.79 -9.36
C MET A 153 8.00 -10.17 -7.96
N CYS A 154 8.84 -9.14 -7.80
CA CYS A 154 9.05 -8.49 -6.50
C CYS A 154 7.77 -7.95 -5.86
N TYR A 155 6.76 -7.55 -6.65
CA TYR A 155 5.46 -7.08 -6.16
C TYR A 155 4.65 -8.12 -5.36
N LYS A 156 5.02 -9.40 -5.43
CA LYS A 156 4.42 -10.50 -4.66
C LYS A 156 5.36 -11.08 -3.60
N CYS A 157 6.62 -10.64 -3.57
CA CYS A 157 7.65 -11.26 -2.76
C CYS A 157 7.70 -10.61 -1.37
N GLN A 158 7.47 -11.39 -0.31
CA GLN A 158 7.48 -10.91 1.07
C GLN A 158 8.88 -10.45 1.53
N SER A 159 9.92 -10.99 0.89
CA SER A 159 11.30 -10.59 1.11
C SER A 159 11.66 -9.25 0.46
N ALA A 160 10.85 -8.74 -0.46
CA ALA A 160 11.07 -7.43 -1.08
C ALA A 160 10.74 -6.32 -0.08
N LYS A 161 11.55 -5.26 -0.12
CA LYS A 161 11.35 -3.99 0.59
C LYS A 161 11.65 -2.84 -0.36
N ALA A 162 10.80 -1.82 -0.35
CA ALA A 162 11.11 -0.56 -0.99
C ALA A 162 12.05 0.26 -0.09
N VAL A 163 12.61 1.33 -0.64
CA VAL A 163 13.58 2.17 0.05
C VAL A 163 13.18 3.62 -0.15
N ASP A 164 13.05 4.33 0.95
CA ASP A 164 12.82 5.78 0.98
C ASP A 164 14.13 6.52 0.64
N ASP A 165 14.52 6.45 -0.64
CA ASP A 165 15.72 7.03 -1.23
C ASP A 165 15.42 7.48 -2.66
N VAL A 166 15.89 8.69 -3.02
CA VAL A 166 15.59 9.32 -4.32
C VAL A 166 15.96 8.42 -5.50
N GLU A 167 17.11 7.75 -5.43
CA GLU A 167 17.60 6.90 -6.52
C GLU A 167 16.79 5.59 -6.62
N ALA A 168 16.42 5.00 -5.49
CA ALA A 168 15.55 3.83 -5.44
C ALA A 168 14.15 4.13 -5.97
N VAL A 169 13.54 5.24 -5.54
CA VAL A 169 12.20 5.67 -5.99
C VAL A 169 12.21 6.05 -7.47
N TYR A 170 13.27 6.72 -7.95
CA TYR A 170 13.43 7.03 -9.37
C TYR A 170 13.48 5.77 -10.26
N LYS A 171 14.19 4.72 -9.83
CA LYS A 171 14.20 3.41 -10.50
C LYS A 171 12.80 2.79 -10.56
N LEU A 172 12.04 2.86 -9.46
CA LEU A 172 10.71 2.27 -9.38
C LEU A 172 9.70 3.00 -10.27
N ILE A 173 9.68 4.33 -10.25
CA ILE A 173 8.86 5.18 -11.15
C ILE A 173 9.16 4.82 -12.61
N SER A 174 10.45 4.74 -12.96
CA SER A 174 10.88 4.39 -14.31
C SER A 174 10.41 2.99 -14.73
N TYR A 175 10.37 2.04 -13.79
CA TYR A 175 9.87 0.70 -14.07
C TYR A 175 8.35 0.67 -14.27
N ILE A 176 7.59 1.39 -13.43
CA ILE A 176 6.14 1.53 -13.57
C ILE A 176 5.78 2.14 -14.92
N ASP A 177 6.50 3.17 -15.35
CA ASP A 177 6.26 3.84 -16.62
C ASP A 177 6.46 2.89 -17.82
N VAL A 178 7.48 2.04 -17.78
CA VAL A 178 7.68 0.96 -18.78
C VAL A 178 6.54 -0.07 -18.75
N LEU A 179 6.04 -0.43 -17.57
CA LEU A 179 4.90 -1.35 -17.45
C LEU A 179 3.63 -0.75 -18.06
N LYS A 180 3.41 0.57 -17.89
CA LYS A 180 2.26 1.27 -18.48
C LYS A 180 2.28 1.22 -20.00
N GLU A 181 3.43 1.40 -20.64
CA GLU A 181 3.56 1.20 -22.09
C GLU A 181 3.28 -0.25 -22.52
N THR A 182 3.66 -1.21 -21.68
CA THR A 182 3.48 -2.64 -21.97
C THR A 182 2.00 -3.04 -22.09
N ILE A 183 1.09 -2.32 -21.41
CA ILE A 183 -0.36 -2.56 -21.47
C ILE A 183 -0.90 -2.44 -22.90
N ASP A 184 -0.48 -1.42 -23.64
CA ASP A 184 -0.97 -1.16 -25.00
C ASP A 184 -0.40 -2.17 -26.00
N MET A 185 0.79 -2.71 -25.72
CA MET A 185 1.45 -3.71 -26.55
C MET A 185 0.92 -5.13 -26.33
N TYR A 186 0.46 -5.47 -25.13
CA TYR A 186 0.03 -6.84 -24.76
C TYR A 186 -1.33 -6.85 -24.06
N PRO A 187 -2.44 -6.71 -24.81
CA PRO A 187 -3.79 -6.65 -24.26
C PRO A 187 -4.17 -7.88 -23.43
N ASP A 188 -3.67 -9.06 -23.81
CA ASP A 188 -3.98 -10.33 -23.15
C ASP A 188 -3.34 -10.45 -21.75
N ALA A 189 -2.25 -9.71 -21.49
CA ALA A 189 -1.55 -9.68 -20.20
C ALA A 189 -1.99 -8.48 -19.33
N LYS A 190 -2.97 -7.70 -19.78
CA LYS A 190 -3.38 -6.42 -19.18
C LYS A 190 -3.76 -6.56 -17.70
N SER A 191 -4.47 -7.61 -17.32
CA SER A 191 -4.88 -7.84 -15.93
C SER A 191 -3.68 -8.01 -14.99
N ASP A 192 -2.70 -8.83 -15.37
CA ASP A 192 -1.52 -9.09 -14.55
C ASP A 192 -0.58 -7.88 -14.48
N ILE A 193 -0.45 -7.15 -15.60
CA ILE A 193 0.36 -5.93 -15.66
C ILE A 193 -0.29 -4.82 -14.81
N HIS A 194 -1.61 -4.64 -14.87
CA HIS A 194 -2.32 -3.69 -14.01
C HIS A 194 -2.10 -3.98 -12.53
N LYS A 195 -2.26 -5.25 -12.11
CA LYS A 195 -2.01 -5.65 -10.71
C LYS A 195 -0.59 -5.31 -10.28
N LYS A 196 0.39 -5.52 -11.17
CA LYS A 196 1.79 -5.18 -10.90
C LYS A 196 2.00 -3.67 -10.75
N ILE A 197 1.45 -2.87 -11.65
CA ILE A 197 1.53 -1.41 -11.61
C ILE A 197 0.91 -0.88 -10.32
N GLU A 198 -0.32 -1.31 -10.02
CA GLU A 198 -1.05 -0.89 -8.83
C GLU A 198 -0.25 -1.15 -7.54
N GLN A 199 0.35 -2.34 -7.42
CA GLN A 199 1.16 -2.69 -6.24
C GLN A 199 2.42 -1.83 -6.10
N PHE A 200 3.07 -1.49 -7.21
CA PHE A 200 4.23 -0.61 -7.17
C PHE A 200 3.83 0.86 -6.96
N GLU A 201 2.69 1.31 -7.47
CA GLU A 201 2.17 2.65 -7.20
C GLU A 201 1.79 2.82 -5.72
N TYR A 202 1.11 1.84 -5.11
CA TYR A 202 0.89 1.85 -3.66
C TYR A 202 2.18 1.81 -2.85
N THR A 203 3.23 1.20 -3.39
CA THR A 203 4.55 1.23 -2.75
C THR A 203 5.13 2.65 -2.76
N LEU A 204 4.91 3.43 -3.82
CA LEU A 204 5.38 4.81 -3.93
C LEU A 204 4.70 5.76 -2.92
N ASP A 205 3.46 5.48 -2.52
CA ASP A 205 2.77 6.23 -1.47
C ASP A 205 3.49 6.20 -0.10
N GLY A 206 4.41 5.25 0.08
CA GLY A 206 5.24 5.16 1.28
C GLY A 206 6.47 6.07 1.29
N ALA A 207 6.84 6.67 0.15
CA ALA A 207 8.00 7.55 0.06
C ALA A 207 7.72 8.90 0.75
N SER A 208 8.76 9.48 1.37
CA SER A 208 8.65 10.85 1.88
C SER A 208 8.48 11.84 0.73
N ASP A 209 7.83 12.97 1.00
CA ASP A 209 7.51 13.96 -0.03
C ASP A 209 8.79 14.48 -0.72
N ASP A 210 9.86 14.72 0.03
CA ASP A 210 11.14 15.18 -0.52
C ASP A 210 11.83 14.13 -1.39
N VAL A 211 11.73 12.85 -1.02
CA VAL A 211 12.26 11.73 -1.82
C VAL A 211 11.45 11.56 -3.11
N PHE A 212 10.13 11.61 -3.02
CA PHE A 212 9.23 11.48 -4.17
C PHE A 212 9.41 12.64 -5.15
N ASP A 213 9.42 13.88 -4.65
CA ASP A 213 9.63 15.08 -5.47
C ASP A 213 11.00 15.05 -6.16
N GLY A 214 12.06 14.68 -5.43
CA GLY A 214 13.40 14.53 -5.99
C GLY A 214 13.48 13.44 -7.07
N ALA A 215 12.75 12.33 -6.89
CA ALA A 215 12.69 11.27 -7.88
C ALA A 215 11.91 11.69 -9.15
N ILE A 216 10.81 12.42 -8.98
CA ILE A 216 10.03 12.99 -10.10
C ILE A 216 10.83 14.06 -10.85
N GLU A 217 11.59 14.91 -10.14
CA GLU A 217 12.48 15.88 -10.78
C GLU A 217 13.51 15.18 -11.67
N ARG A 218 14.16 14.12 -11.16
CA ARG A 218 15.09 13.30 -11.96
C ARG A 218 14.40 12.68 -13.17
N PHE A 219 13.23 12.08 -12.99
CA PHE A 219 12.47 11.49 -14.08
C PHE A 219 12.12 12.52 -15.17
N ASN A 220 11.67 13.71 -14.78
CA ASN A 220 11.30 14.76 -15.73
C ASN A 220 12.51 15.36 -16.46
N THR A 221 13.65 15.46 -15.78
CA THR A 221 14.86 16.09 -16.34
C THR A 221 15.74 15.12 -17.14
N GLN A 222 15.81 13.85 -16.73
CA GLN A 222 16.70 12.83 -17.28
C GLN A 222 15.96 11.72 -18.04
N GLY A 223 14.63 11.69 -17.96
CA GLY A 223 13.81 10.63 -18.52
C GLY A 223 13.80 9.38 -17.64
N ARG A 224 13.64 8.20 -18.25
CA ARG A 224 13.66 6.93 -17.53
C ARG A 224 15.06 6.60 -17.03
N HIS A 225 15.15 6.17 -15.78
CA HIS A 225 16.38 5.60 -15.24
C HIS A 225 16.80 4.39 -16.10
N PRO A 226 18.09 4.25 -16.47
CA PRO A 226 18.57 3.16 -17.33
C PRO A 226 18.49 1.77 -16.69
N ARG A 227 18.23 1.71 -15.37
CA ARG A 227 18.06 0.54 -14.46
C ARG A 227 19.31 -0.33 -14.30
N VAL A 228 20.16 -0.38 -15.31
CA VAL A 228 21.50 -0.97 -15.30
C VAL A 228 22.52 0.09 -15.71
N SER A 229 23.71 0.04 -15.11
CA SER A 229 24.82 0.90 -15.55
C SER A 229 25.24 0.49 -16.97
N ILE A 230 25.57 1.46 -17.83
CA ILE A 230 26.11 1.18 -19.17
C ILE A 230 27.39 0.32 -19.08
N ASP A 231 28.18 0.50 -18.02
CA ASP A 231 29.38 -0.30 -17.76
C ASP A 231 29.10 -1.81 -17.59
N HIS A 232 27.87 -2.22 -17.25
CA HIS A 232 27.50 -3.64 -17.19
C HIS A 232 27.29 -4.27 -18.59
N ALA A 233 27.04 -3.46 -19.62
CA ALA A 233 26.83 -3.92 -20.99
C ALA A 233 28.13 -4.00 -21.79
N LEU A 234 29.23 -3.47 -21.26
CA LEU A 234 30.56 -3.59 -21.84
C LEU A 234 31.20 -4.87 -21.29
N LEU A 235 31.04 -5.98 -22.02
CA LEU A 235 31.84 -7.17 -21.81
C LEU A 235 33.31 -6.80 -22.06
N SER A 236 34.10 -6.71 -20.99
CA SER A 236 35.56 -6.78 -21.06
C SER A 236 36.01 -8.21 -21.31
#